data_AF-A0A0R3IER4-F1
#
_entry.id   AF-A0A0R3IER4-F1
#
_cell.length_a   1.000
_cell.length_b   1.000
_cell.length_c   1.000
_cell.angle_alpha   90.00
_cell.angle_beta   90.00
_cell.angle_gamma   90.00
#
_symmetry.space_group_name_H-M   'P 1'
#
loop_
_entity.id
_entity.type
_entity.pdbx_description
1 polymer ?
#
loop_
_entity_poly.entity_id
_entity_poly.type
_entity_poly.pdbx_seq_one_letter_code
_entity_poly.pdbx_strand_id
1 'polypeptide(L)'
;MSASPTYKAWQRLQNKPGGSALFSAAMMARVPYFASVVPHVHRMEPGYCEVTAPKWYFVYNHLKTFHAIAACNLAEVAMGMLMEATTPSSHRWIPKAMNVQYLSKATTSLRAVATLEGLDFASITEGTDVVVPISITDRDGKEVVKAEITTWVTPA
;
A
#
# COMPACT_ATOMS: atom_id res chain seq x y z
N MET A 1 5.29 19.07 -1.22
CA MET A 1 4.40 18.22 -2.05
C MET A 1 5.23 17.04 -2.54
N SER A 2 4.77 15.79 -2.37
CA SER A 2 5.45 14.65 -3.01
C SER A 2 5.57 14.91 -4.51
N ALA A 3 6.76 14.68 -5.05
CA ALA A 3 7.05 14.89 -6.46
C ALA A 3 7.26 13.59 -7.24
N SER A 4 6.93 12.44 -6.63
CA SER A 4 7.19 11.14 -7.24
C SER A 4 6.47 11.04 -8.60
N PRO A 5 7.11 10.45 -9.63
CA PRO A 5 6.46 10.21 -10.90
C PRO A 5 5.15 9.42 -10.76
N THR A 6 5.11 8.49 -9.80
CA THR A 6 3.94 7.67 -9.47
C THR A 6 2.78 8.54 -8.98
N TYR A 7 3.02 9.42 -7.99
CA TYR A 7 1.95 10.26 -7.43
C TYR A 7 1.45 11.29 -8.45
N LYS A 8 2.34 11.86 -9.28
CA LYS A 8 1.94 12.73 -10.39
C LYS A 8 1.07 12.01 -11.41
N ALA A 9 1.37 10.74 -11.72
CA ALA A 9 0.53 9.93 -12.60
C ALA A 9 -0.85 9.68 -11.98
N TRP A 10 -0.91 9.36 -10.69
CA TRP A 10 -2.16 9.22 -9.95
C TRP A 10 -3.02 10.49 -10.03
N GLN A 11 -2.46 11.66 -9.71
CA GLN A 11 -3.18 12.94 -9.74
C GLN A 11 -3.80 13.26 -11.11
N ARG A 12 -3.15 12.85 -12.21
CA ARG A 12 -3.64 13.05 -13.59
C ARG A 12 -4.74 12.08 -13.99
N LEU A 13 -4.83 10.93 -13.32
CA LEU A 13 -5.71 9.83 -13.69
C LEU A 13 -6.93 9.71 -12.77
N GLN A 14 -6.80 9.93 -11.46
CA GLN A 14 -7.83 9.61 -10.46
C GLN A 14 -9.21 10.22 -10.74
N ASN A 15 -9.26 11.42 -11.33
CA ASN A 15 -10.52 12.13 -11.61
C ASN A 15 -11.14 11.77 -12.98
N LYS A 16 -10.53 10.86 -13.73
CA LYS A 16 -11.03 10.41 -15.04
C LYS A 16 -11.83 9.12 -14.88
N PRO A 17 -12.91 8.91 -15.64
CA PRO A 17 -13.62 7.63 -15.67
C PRO A 17 -12.65 6.46 -15.94
N GLY A 18 -12.59 5.49 -15.02
CA GLY A 18 -11.67 4.35 -15.10
C GLY A 18 -10.19 4.67 -14.84
N GLY A 19 -9.85 5.90 -14.44
CA GLY A 19 -8.47 6.33 -14.27
C GLY A 19 -7.72 5.62 -13.14
N SER A 20 -8.40 5.31 -12.03
CA SER A 20 -7.82 4.49 -10.94
C SER A 20 -7.50 3.06 -11.39
N ALA A 21 -8.33 2.47 -12.26
CA ALA A 21 -8.10 1.16 -12.84
C ALA A 21 -6.90 1.17 -13.79
N LEU A 22 -6.81 2.19 -14.66
CA LEU A 22 -5.65 2.36 -15.54
C LEU A 22 -4.36 2.57 -14.74
N PHE A 23 -4.41 3.39 -13.69
CA PHE A 23 -3.27 3.58 -12.79
C PHE A 23 -2.84 2.26 -12.14
N SER A 24 -3.79 1.51 -11.60
CA SER A 24 -3.51 0.22 -10.95
C SER A 24 -2.92 -0.80 -11.94
N ALA A 25 -3.40 -0.82 -13.19
CA ALA A 25 -2.84 -1.65 -14.25
C ALA A 25 -1.40 -1.24 -14.61
N ALA A 26 -1.12 0.07 -14.74
CA ALA A 26 0.21 0.57 -15.00
C ALA A 26 1.18 0.27 -13.84
N MET A 27 0.72 0.39 -12.60
CA MET A 27 1.48 0.01 -11.40
C MET A 27 1.86 -1.48 -11.43
N MET A 28 0.90 -2.36 -11.73
CA MET A 28 1.17 -3.80 -11.87
C MET A 28 2.16 -4.09 -13.02
N ALA A 29 2.08 -3.37 -14.14
CA ALA A 29 3.05 -3.52 -15.23
C ALA A 29 4.46 -3.09 -14.82
N ARG A 30 4.58 -2.06 -13.97
CA ARG A 30 5.87 -1.56 -13.47
C ARG A 30 6.48 -2.44 -12.39
N VAL A 31 5.64 -3.06 -11.55
CA VAL A 31 6.01 -3.97 -10.45
C VAL A 31 5.23 -5.27 -10.60
N PRO A 32 5.70 -6.22 -11.45
CA PRO A 32 4.93 -7.39 -11.86
C PRO A 32 4.42 -8.27 -10.72
N TYR A 33 5.14 -8.35 -9.59
CA TYR A 33 4.72 -9.17 -8.45
C TYR A 33 3.39 -8.70 -7.83
N PHE A 34 3.05 -7.41 -7.92
CA PHE A 34 1.76 -6.90 -7.48
C PHE A 34 0.58 -7.47 -8.28
N ALA A 35 0.80 -7.90 -9.53
CA ALA A 35 -0.24 -8.53 -10.33
C ALA A 35 -0.80 -9.82 -9.68
N SER A 36 -0.03 -10.48 -8.79
CA SER A 36 -0.48 -11.67 -8.08
C SER A 36 -1.69 -11.44 -7.17
N VAL A 37 -1.90 -10.20 -6.68
CA VAL A 37 -3.03 -9.86 -5.80
C VAL A 37 -4.06 -8.95 -6.47
N VAL A 38 -3.84 -8.58 -7.73
CA VAL A 38 -4.72 -7.72 -8.54
C VAL A 38 -5.21 -6.49 -7.75
N PRO A 39 -4.28 -5.70 -7.18
CA PRO A 39 -4.65 -4.56 -6.34
C PRO A 39 -5.34 -3.47 -7.18
N HIS A 40 -6.29 -2.78 -6.54
CA HIS A 40 -6.92 -1.59 -7.06
C HIS A 40 -6.74 -0.44 -6.06
N VAL A 41 -6.03 0.61 -6.47
CA VAL A 41 -5.83 1.82 -5.66
C VAL A 41 -7.07 2.70 -5.77
N HIS A 42 -7.74 2.96 -4.65
CA HIS A 42 -8.94 3.81 -4.59
C HIS A 42 -8.58 5.24 -4.22
N ARG A 43 -7.68 5.41 -3.25
CA ARG A 43 -7.23 6.71 -2.76
C ARG A 43 -5.73 6.68 -2.53
N MET A 44 -5.08 7.77 -2.89
CA MET A 44 -3.67 8.00 -2.69
C MET A 44 -3.47 9.50 -2.54
N GLU A 45 -3.06 9.92 -1.35
CA GLU A 45 -2.82 11.31 -0.98
C GLU A 45 -1.75 11.36 0.12
N PRO A 46 -1.11 12.51 0.39
CA PRO A 46 -0.11 12.60 1.45
C PRO A 46 -0.71 12.15 2.79
N GLY A 47 -0.10 11.15 3.39
CA GLY A 47 -0.53 10.57 4.67
C GLY A 47 -1.65 9.54 4.61
N TYR A 48 -2.21 9.25 3.42
CA TYR A 48 -3.26 8.23 3.29
C TYR A 48 -3.21 7.44 1.96
N CYS A 49 -3.36 6.12 2.05
CA CYS A 49 -3.61 5.27 0.88
C CYS A 49 -4.62 4.16 1.19
N GLU A 50 -5.55 3.93 0.26
CA GLU A 50 -6.54 2.85 0.30
C GLU A 50 -6.44 1.98 -0.97
N VAL A 51 -6.32 0.68 -0.76
CA VAL A 51 -6.17 -0.32 -1.82
C VAL A 51 -7.06 -1.52 -1.53
N THR A 52 -7.70 -2.09 -2.56
CA THR A 52 -8.44 -3.36 -2.43
C THR A 52 -7.81 -4.46 -3.27
N ALA A 53 -7.98 -5.72 -2.86
CA ALA A 53 -7.65 -6.89 -3.66
C ALA A 53 -8.84 -7.87 -3.70
N PRO A 54 -9.19 -8.41 -4.89
CA PRO A 54 -10.21 -9.44 -4.99
C PRO A 54 -9.72 -10.76 -4.36
N LYS A 55 -10.63 -11.51 -3.74
CA LYS A 55 -10.37 -12.92 -3.44
C LYS A 55 -10.60 -13.73 -4.72
N TRP A 56 -9.53 -14.30 -5.27
CA TRP A 56 -9.54 -15.02 -6.54
C TRP A 56 -8.59 -16.22 -6.51
N TYR A 57 -8.66 -17.08 -7.54
CA TYR A 57 -8.03 -18.41 -7.55
C TYR A 57 -6.56 -18.43 -7.11
N PHE A 58 -5.75 -17.47 -7.56
CA PHE A 58 -4.30 -17.44 -7.28
C PHE A 58 -3.93 -16.91 -5.89
N VAL A 59 -4.89 -16.37 -5.12
CA VAL A 59 -4.63 -15.90 -3.74
C VAL A 59 -5.28 -16.80 -2.69
N TYR A 60 -5.65 -18.02 -3.04
CA TYR A 60 -6.15 -18.98 -2.07
C TYR A 60 -5.01 -19.64 -1.30
N ASN A 61 -5.22 -19.85 0.01
CA ASN A 61 -4.46 -20.85 0.75
C ASN A 61 -5.15 -22.23 0.71
N HIS A 62 -4.55 -23.20 1.39
CA HIS A 62 -5.08 -24.57 1.52
C HIS A 62 -6.48 -24.65 2.17
N LEU A 63 -6.94 -23.58 2.83
CA LEU A 63 -8.29 -23.46 3.40
C LEU A 63 -9.27 -22.70 2.48
N LYS A 64 -8.86 -22.39 1.24
CA LYS A 64 -9.65 -21.57 0.28
C LYS A 64 -10.04 -20.19 0.83
N THR A 65 -9.20 -19.63 1.70
CA THR A 65 -9.28 -18.25 2.22
C THR A 65 -8.17 -17.39 1.60
N PHE A 66 -8.25 -16.07 1.73
CA PHE A 66 -7.23 -15.16 1.22
C PHE A 66 -5.88 -15.49 1.88
N HIS A 67 -4.85 -15.72 1.07
CA HIS A 67 -3.55 -16.21 1.52
C HIS A 67 -2.83 -15.16 2.37
N ALA A 68 -2.21 -15.59 3.47
CA ALA A 68 -1.48 -14.74 4.41
C ALA A 68 -0.45 -13.85 3.70
N ILE A 69 0.42 -14.44 2.88
CA ILE A 69 1.45 -13.71 2.11
C ILE A 69 0.84 -12.82 1.01
N ALA A 70 -0.33 -13.17 0.47
CA ALA A 70 -1.02 -12.27 -0.46
C ALA A 70 -1.55 -11.03 0.27
N ALA A 71 -1.99 -11.18 1.53
CA ALA A 71 -2.37 -10.03 2.36
C ALA A 71 -1.14 -9.16 2.69
N CYS A 72 0.03 -9.76 2.92
CA CYS A 72 1.28 -9.00 3.05
C CYS A 72 1.62 -8.22 1.77
N ASN A 73 1.45 -8.84 0.59
CA ASN A 73 1.67 -8.15 -0.68
C ASN A 73 0.69 -6.97 -0.86
N LEU A 74 -0.57 -7.12 -0.45
CA LEU A 74 -1.54 -6.02 -0.44
C LEU A 74 -1.11 -4.90 0.54
N ALA A 75 -0.58 -5.25 1.71
CA ALA A 75 -0.05 -4.28 2.68
C ALA A 75 1.13 -3.48 2.09
N GLU A 76 2.04 -4.18 1.40
CA GLU A 76 3.19 -3.58 0.72
C GLU A 76 2.76 -2.60 -0.38
N VAL A 77 1.71 -2.92 -1.16
CA VAL A 77 1.14 -2.00 -2.14
C VAL A 77 0.61 -0.73 -1.46
N ALA A 78 -0.18 -0.89 -0.39
CA ALA A 78 -0.79 0.24 0.32
C ALA A 78 0.28 1.15 0.95
N MET A 79 1.27 0.58 1.63
CA MET A 79 2.41 1.33 2.17
C MET A 79 3.22 1.99 1.06
N GLY A 80 3.54 1.28 -0.02
CA GLY A 80 4.37 1.83 -1.09
C GLY A 80 3.69 3.01 -1.78
N MET A 81 2.40 2.91 -2.09
CA MET A 81 1.64 4.03 -2.67
C MET A 81 1.50 5.20 -1.69
N LEU A 82 1.35 4.93 -0.39
CA LEU A 82 1.39 5.97 0.63
C LEU A 82 2.73 6.71 0.62
N MET A 83 3.86 6.00 0.61
CA MET A 83 5.18 6.60 0.63
C MET A 83 5.47 7.38 -0.66
N GLU A 84 5.07 6.85 -1.82
CA GLU A 84 5.10 7.58 -3.09
C GLU A 84 4.29 8.89 -3.02
N ALA A 85 3.15 8.92 -2.32
CA ALA A 85 2.32 10.13 -2.17
C ALA A 85 2.83 11.11 -1.11
N THR A 86 3.59 10.62 -0.12
CA THR A 86 3.91 11.38 1.10
C THR A 86 5.35 11.91 1.09
N THR A 87 6.32 11.11 0.62
CA THR A 87 7.73 11.47 0.65
C THR A 87 8.06 12.58 -0.35
N PRO A 88 8.63 13.72 0.08
CA PRO A 88 9.06 14.78 -0.82
C PRO A 88 10.28 14.35 -1.65
N SER A 89 10.53 15.01 -2.78
CA SER A 89 11.69 14.70 -3.64
C SER A 89 13.06 14.98 -3.02
N SER A 90 13.11 15.69 -1.89
CA SER A 90 14.34 15.86 -1.11
C SER A 90 14.75 14.59 -0.37
N HIS A 91 13.89 13.57 -0.33
CA HIS A 91 14.11 12.32 0.38
C HIS A 91 13.84 11.12 -0.54
N ARG A 92 14.45 9.99 -0.16
CA ARG A 92 14.15 8.67 -0.72
C ARG A 92 13.76 7.73 0.40
N TRP A 93 13.08 6.65 0.04
CA TRP A 93 12.62 5.65 1.00
C TRP A 93 12.83 4.23 0.46
N ILE A 94 12.95 3.25 1.37
CA ILE A 94 12.99 1.83 1.03
C ILE A 94 12.42 0.98 2.19
N PRO A 95 11.59 -0.05 1.93
CA PRO A 95 11.16 -0.98 2.98
C PRO A 95 12.36 -1.69 3.64
N LYS A 96 12.35 -1.81 4.97
CA LYS A 96 13.39 -2.47 5.78
C LYS A 96 12.88 -3.66 6.57
N ALA A 97 11.66 -3.60 7.08
CA ALA A 97 11.07 -4.67 7.89
C ALA A 97 9.55 -4.64 7.81
N MET A 98 8.91 -5.76 8.14
CA MET A 98 7.45 -5.87 8.19
C MET A 98 7.06 -6.78 9.35
N ASN A 99 6.14 -6.31 10.21
CA ASN A 99 5.48 -7.09 11.24
C ASN A 99 4.01 -7.27 10.86
N VAL A 100 3.49 -8.50 10.93
CA VAL A 100 2.12 -8.83 10.52
C VAL A 100 1.45 -9.71 11.56
N GLN A 101 0.22 -9.35 11.93
CA GLN A 101 -0.66 -10.13 12.80
C GLN A 101 -1.88 -10.60 12.01
N TYR A 102 -2.11 -11.91 11.98
CA TYR A 102 -3.29 -12.51 11.35
C TYR A 102 -4.39 -12.69 12.41
N LEU A 103 -5.34 -11.76 12.46
CA LEU A 103 -6.35 -11.68 13.51
C LEU A 103 -7.48 -12.68 13.30
N SER A 104 -7.89 -12.89 12.04
CA SER A 104 -8.88 -13.91 11.70
C SER A 104 -8.78 -14.35 10.24
N LYS A 105 -9.50 -15.42 9.88
CA LYS A 105 -9.48 -15.96 8.52
C LYS A 105 -10.11 -14.96 7.55
N ALA A 106 -9.38 -14.57 6.51
CA ALA A 106 -9.87 -13.69 5.45
C ALA A 106 -10.72 -14.46 4.42
N THR A 107 -12.04 -14.45 4.57
CA THR A 107 -12.94 -15.26 3.73
C THR A 107 -13.43 -14.53 2.46
N THR A 108 -13.21 -13.21 2.35
CA THR A 108 -13.67 -12.36 1.23
C THR A 108 -12.52 -11.62 0.54
N SER A 109 -12.84 -10.75 -0.43
CA SER A 109 -11.93 -9.68 -0.88
C SER A 109 -11.50 -8.81 0.30
N LEU A 110 -10.33 -8.17 0.19
CA LEU A 110 -9.73 -7.37 1.25
C LEU A 110 -9.58 -5.91 0.84
N ARG A 111 -9.64 -5.02 1.83
CA ARG A 111 -9.31 -3.60 1.75
C ARG A 111 -8.19 -3.29 2.74
N ALA A 112 -7.07 -2.79 2.25
CA ALA A 112 -5.95 -2.30 3.05
C ALA A 112 -5.93 -0.78 3.07
N VAL A 113 -5.74 -0.21 4.26
CA VAL A 113 -5.59 1.23 4.48
C VAL A 113 -4.28 1.47 5.20
N ALA A 114 -3.41 2.28 4.59
CA ALA A 114 -2.15 2.72 5.17
C ALA A 114 -2.23 4.21 5.50
N THR A 115 -1.79 4.59 6.70
CA THR A 115 -1.87 5.97 7.20
C THR A 115 -0.53 6.41 7.79
N LEU A 116 -0.11 7.64 7.50
CA LEU A 116 1.10 8.22 8.05
C LEU A 116 0.88 9.72 8.31
N GLU A 117 0.78 10.10 9.58
CA GLU A 117 0.53 11.48 9.98
C GLU A 117 1.74 12.07 10.72
N GLY A 118 1.87 13.39 10.68
CA GLY A 118 2.80 14.13 11.54
C GLY A 118 4.29 13.97 11.23
N LEU A 119 4.67 13.38 10.09
CA LEU A 119 6.08 13.24 9.73
C LEU A 119 6.64 14.57 9.19
N ASP A 120 7.56 15.18 9.95
CA ASP A 120 8.35 16.30 9.49
C ASP A 120 9.59 15.82 8.71
N PHE A 121 9.51 15.83 7.38
CA PHE A 121 10.65 15.48 6.55
C PHE A 121 11.81 16.48 6.65
N ALA A 122 11.58 17.73 7.06
CA ALA A 122 12.67 18.70 7.18
C ALA A 122 13.60 18.38 8.36
N SER A 123 13.10 17.68 9.39
CA SER A 123 13.90 17.23 10.52
C SER A 123 14.72 15.95 10.24
N ILE A 124 14.50 15.29 9.11
CA ILE A 124 15.23 14.07 8.72
C ILE A 124 16.51 14.48 7.99
N THR A 125 17.56 14.83 8.75
CA THR A 125 18.87 15.19 8.18
C THR A 125 19.80 13.98 8.00
N GLU A 126 19.48 12.87 8.66
CA GLU A 126 20.14 11.57 8.53
C GLU A 126 19.09 10.49 8.31
N GLY A 127 19.49 9.28 7.90
CA GLY A 127 18.55 8.19 7.68
C GLY A 127 17.83 7.76 8.98
N THR A 128 16.51 7.57 8.92
CA THR A 128 15.69 7.12 10.05
C THR A 128 14.66 6.09 9.65
N ASP A 129 14.21 5.30 10.63
CA ASP A 129 13.11 4.35 10.46
C ASP A 129 11.76 5.06 10.62
N VAL A 130 10.90 4.92 9.62
CA VAL A 130 9.51 5.39 9.62
C VAL A 130 8.60 4.17 9.51
N VAL A 131 7.79 3.93 10.55
CA VAL A 131 6.86 2.80 10.60
C VAL A 131 5.51 3.23 10.05
N VAL A 132 5.07 2.54 9.00
CA VAL A 132 3.76 2.74 8.38
C VAL A 132 2.80 1.66 8.90
N PRO A 133 1.77 2.01 9.69
CA PRO A 133 0.70 1.08 10.05
C PRO A 133 -0.27 0.87 8.88
N ILE A 134 -0.72 -0.37 8.72
CA ILE A 134 -1.71 -0.80 7.73
C ILE A 134 -2.78 -1.66 8.41
N SER A 135 -4.03 -1.26 8.24
CA SER A 135 -5.21 -2.03 8.64
C SER A 135 -5.79 -2.74 7.41
N ILE A 136 -6.01 -4.06 7.48
CA ILE A 136 -6.65 -4.82 6.41
C ILE A 136 -7.97 -5.41 6.89
N THR A 137 -9.03 -5.02 6.20
CA THR A 137 -10.42 -5.36 6.52
C THR A 137 -11.05 -6.23 5.44
N ASP A 138 -11.98 -7.09 5.84
CA ASP A 138 -12.84 -7.85 4.92
C ASP A 138 -14.04 -7.00 4.45
N ARG A 139 -14.96 -7.60 3.68
CA ARG A 139 -16.14 -6.91 3.17
C ARG A 139 -17.14 -6.50 4.25
N ASP A 140 -17.11 -7.17 5.41
CA ASP A 140 -17.97 -6.86 6.56
C ASP A 140 -17.34 -5.76 7.45
N GLY A 141 -16.19 -5.23 7.05
CA GLY A 141 -15.46 -4.20 7.77
C GLY A 141 -14.66 -4.73 8.95
N LYS A 142 -14.56 -6.05 9.13
CA LYS A 142 -13.78 -6.65 10.21
C LYS A 142 -12.30 -6.61 9.86
N GLU A 143 -11.47 -6.15 10.80
CA GLU A 143 -10.02 -6.25 10.65
C GLU A 143 -9.58 -7.72 10.75
N VAL A 144 -8.96 -8.21 9.68
CA VAL A 144 -8.51 -9.59 9.56
C VAL A 144 -6.99 -9.71 9.58
N VAL A 145 -6.29 -8.65 9.19
CA VAL A 145 -4.83 -8.55 9.26
C VAL A 145 -4.44 -7.14 9.68
N LYS A 146 -3.50 -7.04 10.63
CA LYS A 146 -2.82 -5.80 10.99
C LYS A 146 -1.36 -5.92 10.56
N ALA A 147 -0.83 -4.91 9.89
CA ALA A 147 0.56 -4.89 9.47
C ALA A 147 1.23 -3.57 9.83
N GLU A 148 2.54 -3.62 10.05
CA GLU A 148 3.41 -2.46 10.25
C GLU A 148 4.65 -2.67 9.38
N ILE A 149 4.88 -1.77 8.43
CA ILE A 149 6.04 -1.84 7.55
C ILE A 149 7.00 -0.71 7.90
N THR A 150 8.20 -1.06 8.34
CA THR A 150 9.29 -0.12 8.59
C THR A 150 9.94 0.26 7.27
N THR A 151 10.00 1.55 7.01
CA THR A 151 10.71 2.13 5.86
C THR A 151 11.92 2.92 6.34
N TRP A 152 13.04 2.80 5.64
CA TRP A 152 14.17 3.70 5.80
C TRP A 152 13.90 4.97 5.02
N VAL A 153 13.90 6.13 5.65
CA VAL A 153 13.78 7.42 4.97
C VAL A 153 15.07 8.19 5.17
N THR A 154 15.62 8.73 4.09
CA THR A 154 16.91 9.44 4.10
C THR A 154 16.92 10.55 3.05
N PRO A 155 17.68 11.64 3.25
CA PRO A 155 17.90 12.64 2.21
C PRO A 155 18.36 12.01 0.89
N ALA A 156 17.82 12.52 -0.22
CA ALA A 156 18.04 12.01 -1.57
C ALA A 156 19.43 12.36 -2.12
#